data_AF-A0A944Z6G5-F1
#
_entry.id   AF-A0A944Z6G5-F1
#
_cell.length_a   1.000
_cell.length_b   1.000
_cell.length_c   1.000
_cell.angle_alpha   90.00
_cell.angle_beta   90.00
_cell.angle_gamma   90.00
#
_symmetry.space_group_name_H-M   'P 1'
#
loop_
_entity.id
_entity.type
_entity.pdbx_description
1 polymer ?
#
loop_
_entity_poly.entity_id
_entity_poly.type
_entity_poly.pdbx_seq_one_letter_code
_entity_poly.pdbx_strand_id
1 'polypeptide(L)' 'MPNFRRSFVPGGTFFFTVVTYKRRCILTKPESLEILHDVVDNVKQQHPLYMVFAGR' A
#
# COMPACT_ATOMS: atom_id res chain seq x y z
N MET A 1 8.63 17.33 14.36
CA MET A 1 7.63 16.25 14.55
C MET A 1 6.52 16.45 13.52
N PRO A 2 6.08 15.40 12.79
CA PRO A 2 4.95 15.54 11.89
C PRO A 2 3.63 15.67 12.67
N ASN A 3 2.83 16.69 12.36
CA ASN A 3 1.53 16.97 13.00
C ASN A 3 0.35 16.54 12.11
N PHE A 4 0.49 15.46 11.34
CA PHE A 4 -0.55 15.00 10.43
C PHE A 4 -1.74 14.39 11.20
N ARG A 5 -2.96 14.78 10.82
CA ARG A 5 -4.20 14.16 11.30
C ARG A 5 -4.76 13.23 10.23
N ARG A 6 -5.10 12.00 10.60
CA ARG A 6 -5.76 11.05 9.69
C ARG A 6 -7.21 11.50 9.45
N SER A 7 -7.61 11.52 8.19
CA SER A 7 -9.00 11.72 7.80
C SER A 7 -9.70 10.36 7.76
N PHE A 8 -10.82 10.22 8.46
CA PHE A 8 -11.63 9.01 8.50
C PHE A 8 -13.00 9.31 7.91
N VAL A 9 -13.12 9.12 6.60
CA VAL A 9 -14.36 9.34 5.84
C VAL A 9 -14.83 8.00 5.28
N PRO A 10 -16.02 7.49 5.66
CA PRO A 10 -16.58 6.28 5.09
C PRO A 10 -16.70 6.39 3.57
N GLY A 11 -16.23 5.37 2.84
CA GLY A 11 -16.22 5.37 1.37
C GLY A 11 -15.21 6.34 0.73
N GLY A 12 -14.35 7.00 1.51
CA GLY A 12 -13.32 7.87 0.98
C GLY A 12 -12.24 7.11 0.20
N THR A 13 -11.72 7.74 -0.85
CA THR A 13 -10.55 7.26 -1.60
C THR A 13 -9.30 7.98 -1.11
N PHE A 14 -8.27 7.22 -0.77
CA PHE A 14 -7.04 7.75 -0.18
C PHE A 14 -5.82 7.35 -1.01
N PHE A 15 -4.87 8.27 -1.13
CA PHE A 15 -3.55 8.01 -1.71
C PHE A 15 -2.53 7.86 -0.58
N PHE A 16 -1.73 6.79 -0.64
CA PHE A 16 -0.66 6.52 0.33
C PHE A 16 0.69 6.49 -0.39
N THR A 17 1.70 7.08 0.23
CA THR A 17 3.10 6.92 -0.17
C THR A 17 3.82 6.09 0.89
N VAL A 18 4.36 4.95 0.49
CA VAL A 18 5.14 4.06 1.37
C VAL A 18 6.54 3.93 0.79
N VAL A 19 7.56 4.14 1.62
CA VAL A 19 8.97 3.99 1.25
C VAL A 19 9.65 3.01 2.18
N THR A 20 10.62 2.28 1.66
CA THR A 20 11.43 1.36 2.48
C THR A 20 12.38 2.15 3.38
N TYR A 21 12.75 1.55 4.51
CA TYR A 21 13.77 2.14 5.38
C TYR A 21 15.06 2.39 4.60
N LYS A 22 15.63 3.61 4.74
CA LYS A 22 16.79 4.08 3.97
C LYS A 22 16.63 3.96 2.44
N ARG A 23 15.40 3.94 1.92
CA ARG A 23 15.10 3.78 0.48
C ARG A 23 15.79 2.58 -0.17
N ARG A 24 15.93 1.47 0.56
CA ARG A 24 16.48 0.23 -0.02
C ARG A 24 15.57 -0.28 -1.14
N CYS A 25 16.14 -0.59 -2.29
CA CYS A 25 15.43 -1.13 -3.46
C CYS A 25 15.06 -2.61 -3.31
N ILE A 26 14.52 -3.03 -2.16
CA ILE A 26 14.12 -4.42 -1.94
C ILE A 26 12.82 -4.76 -2.68
N LEU A 27 11.95 -3.78 -2.93
CA LEU A 27 10.69 -3.96 -3.66
C LEU A 27 10.83 -3.80 -5.18
N THR A 28 12.06 -3.81 -5.73
CA THR A 28 12.30 -3.72 -7.18
C THR A 28 12.67 -5.08 -7.80
N LYS A 29 12.79 -6.12 -6.98
CA LYS A 29 13.07 -7.48 -7.44
C LYS A 29 11.77 -8.17 -7.85
N PRO A 30 11.74 -8.99 -8.92
CA PRO A 30 10.55 -9.72 -9.35
C PRO A 30 9.89 -10.50 -8.22
N GLU A 31 10.67 -11.30 -7.49
CA GLU A 31 10.21 -12.10 -6.35
C GLU A 31 9.52 -11.24 -5.27
N SER A 32 10.06 -10.04 -5.01
CA SER A 32 9.52 -9.14 -3.99
C SER A 32 8.24 -8.44 -4.45
N LEU A 33 8.08 -8.22 -5.76
CA LEU A 33 6.84 -7.70 -6.34
C LEU A 33 5.72 -8.76 -6.29
N GLU A 34 6.04 -10.01 -6.58
CA GLU A 34 5.10 -11.14 -6.47
C GLU A 34 4.62 -11.30 -5.02
N ILE A 35 5.55 -11.34 -4.07
CA ILE A 35 5.21 -11.40 -2.64
C ILE A 35 4.34 -10.21 -2.22
N LEU A 36 4.66 -8.99 -2.66
CA LEU A 36 3.88 -7.81 -2.32
C LEU A 36 2.46 -7.90 -2.89
N HIS A 37 2.31 -8.37 -4.14
CA HIS A 37 1.02 -8.56 -4.79
C HIS A 37 0.17 -9.58 -4.02
N ASP A 38 0.72 -10.74 -3.70
CA ASP A 38 0.02 -11.81 -2.98
C ASP A 38 -0.44 -11.35 -1.59
N VAL A 39 0.41 -10.61 -0.88
CA VAL A 39 0.06 -10.06 0.44
C VAL A 39 -1.04 -9.00 0.32
N VAL A 40 -1.00 -8.13 -0.70
CA VAL A 40 -2.05 -7.12 -0.92
C VAL A 40 -3.40 -7.81 -1.19
N ASP A 41 -3.41 -8.86 -2.00
CA ASP A 41 -4.63 -9.62 -2.26
C ASP A 41 -5.15 -10.38 -1.04
N ASN A 42 -4.25 -10.96 -0.23
CA ASN A 42 -4.65 -11.59 1.05
C ASN A 42 -5.28 -10.58 2.01
N VAL A 43 -4.69 -9.39 2.14
CA VAL A 43 -5.22 -8.32 2.99
C VAL A 43 -6.58 -7.82 2.50
N LYS A 44 -6.78 -7.70 1.17
CA LYS A 44 -8.08 -7.34 0.58
C LYS A 44 -9.20 -8.33 0.92
N GLN A 45 -8.87 -9.61 1.09
CA GLN A 45 -9.85 -10.63 1.51
C GLN A 45 -10.28 -10.46 2.97
N GLN A 46 -9.36 -10.04 3.85
CA GLN A 46 -9.63 -9.83 5.28
C GLN A 46 -10.25 -8.46 5.57
N HIS A 47 -9.89 -7.47 4.75
CA HIS A 47 -10.31 -6.08 4.88
C HIS A 47 -10.82 -5.59 3.52
N PRO A 48 -12.14 -5.70 3.26
CA PRO A 48 -12.72 -5.31 1.99
C PRO A 48 -12.40 -3.86 1.64
N LEU A 49 -11.52 -3.69 0.65
CA LEU A 49 -11.10 -2.40 0.12
C LEU A 49 -11.00 -2.48 -1.40
N TYR A 50 -11.24 -1.35 -2.06
CA TYR A 50 -11.14 -1.24 -3.51
C TYR A 50 -9.83 -0.53 -3.89
N MET A 51 -9.00 -1.22 -4.69
CA MET A 51 -7.76 -0.65 -5.20
C MET A 51 -8.05 0.11 -6.50
N VAL A 52 -8.11 1.43 -6.43
CA VAL A 52 -8.44 2.31 -7.56
C VAL A 52 -7.33 2.34 -8.61
N PHE A 53 -6.08 2.36 -8.16
CA PHE A 53 -4.91 2.36 -9.02
C PHE A 53 -3.78 1.58 -8.37
N ALA A 54 -3.25 0.59 -9.09
CA ALA A 54 -2.02 -0.10 -8.78
C ALA A 54 -1.09 0.20 -9.95
N GLY A 55 -0.05 1.01 -9.73
CA GLY A 55 0.86 1.42 -10.80
C GLY A 55 1.38 0.22 -11.60
N ARG A 56 1.24 0.29 -12.92
CA ARG A 56 2.17 -0.35 -13.86
C ARG A 56 3.03 0.75 -14.46
#